data_AF-A0A7C1ZP24-F1
#
_entry.id   AF-A0A7C1ZP24-F1
#
_cell.length_a   1.000
_cell.length_b   1.000
_cell.length_c   1.000
_cell.angle_alpha   90.00
_cell.angle_beta   90.00
_cell.angle_gamma   90.00
#
_symmetry.space_group_name_H-M   'P 1'
#
loop_
_entity.id
_entity.type
_entity.pdbx_description
1 polymer ?
#
loop_
_entity_poly.entity_id
_entity_poly.type
_entity_poly.pdbx_seq_one_letter_code
_entity_poly.pdbx_strand_id
1 'polypeptide(L)'
;MRFSKSICIFVIVAIFTGSVCSCKNKRETESSTTKEPGKFYQHEFRRRLDAVNPGLKDPSAIISLLESTGAEFLPDLINNSGLDSIYLLDSAAAAVNLGIYTVDLVYLIAYDKNEMADVQLSKARKLADKIGATHLYDHGMYNRYRQAGVHPDTLIKYFSKAAEQMEHEYSSMQLLRLYTLFATGEFIEKLHLTSSLLIHAEEHERDYYWTVMLLVFQQERALDQLILLLDQIREQEEGDRFMAMMNDLKLIFMEMTDSRELSGINTQNIAENQLFREMVEQLGYIRNWVIHPTE
;
A
#
# COMPACT_ATOMS: atom_id res chain seq x y z
N MET A 1 88.34 -31.35 -4.75
CA MET A 1 87.95 -32.76 -4.54
C MET A 1 86.43 -32.85 -4.55
N ARG A 2 85.90 -33.80 -5.33
CA ARG A 2 84.51 -34.27 -5.48
C ARG A 2 83.49 -33.46 -6.31
N PHE A 3 83.13 -34.12 -7.42
CA PHE A 3 82.11 -33.90 -8.45
C PHE A 3 80.70 -34.31 -8.00
N SER A 4 79.66 -33.73 -8.64
CA SER A 4 78.54 -34.40 -9.36
C SER A 4 77.40 -33.38 -9.59
N LYS A 5 77.16 -32.83 -10.80
CA LYS A 5 76.43 -33.32 -12.00
C LYS A 5 74.88 -33.24 -11.96
N SER A 6 74.36 -32.67 -13.07
CA SER A 6 73.00 -32.73 -13.71
C SER A 6 72.27 -31.37 -13.73
N ILE A 7 72.31 -30.55 -14.80
CA ILE A 7 71.75 -30.61 -16.19
C ILE A 7 70.23 -30.40 -16.27
N CYS A 8 69.83 -29.27 -16.91
CA CYS A 8 68.72 -29.03 -17.87
C CYS A 8 68.27 -27.55 -17.72
N ILE A 9 68.71 -26.57 -18.54
CA ILE A 9 68.39 -26.24 -19.94
C ILE A 9 66.96 -25.65 -20.18
N PHE A 10 66.93 -24.49 -20.86
CA PHE A 10 65.84 -23.75 -21.53
C PHE A 10 64.85 -23.01 -20.59
N VAL A 11 64.53 -21.70 -20.72
CA VAL A 11 64.25 -20.86 -21.90
C VAL A 11 64.58 -19.37 -21.62
N ILE A 12 65.12 -18.69 -22.63
CA ILE A 12 65.39 -17.22 -22.74
C ILE A 12 64.12 -16.51 -23.25
N VAL A 13 64.05 -15.17 -23.04
CA VAL A 13 63.23 -14.13 -23.74
C VAL A 13 62.22 -13.48 -22.76
N ALA A 14 62.09 -12.16 -22.60
CA ALA A 14 62.86 -11.00 -23.04
C ALA A 14 62.43 -9.79 -22.20
N ILE A 15 63.35 -8.83 -22.13
CA ILE A 15 63.24 -7.49 -21.56
C ILE A 15 62.16 -6.68 -22.30
N PHE A 16 61.30 -5.96 -21.57
CA PHE A 16 60.87 -4.63 -22.01
C PHE A 16 60.61 -3.71 -20.82
N THR A 17 61.49 -2.74 -20.69
CA THR A 17 61.52 -1.62 -19.74
C THR A 17 60.50 -0.55 -20.12
N GLY A 18 59.84 0.01 -19.10
CA GLY A 18 59.53 1.43 -18.92
C GLY A 18 58.76 2.19 -20.01
N SER A 19 57.62 2.76 -19.65
CA SER A 19 57.50 4.21 -19.43
C SER A 19 56.05 4.61 -19.16
N VAL A 20 55.91 5.45 -18.14
CA VAL A 20 54.72 6.16 -17.74
C VAL A 20 54.54 7.40 -18.63
N CYS A 21 53.26 7.73 -18.87
CA CYS A 21 52.71 9.00 -19.36
C CYS A 21 52.95 9.43 -20.81
N SER A 22 51.88 9.62 -21.59
CA SER A 22 51.17 10.92 -21.61
C SER A 22 50.05 10.97 -22.68
N CYS A 23 49.11 11.90 -22.44
CA CYS A 23 48.12 12.49 -23.36
C CYS A 23 46.73 11.84 -23.53
N LYS A 24 45.82 12.35 -22.69
CA LYS A 24 44.50 12.96 -23.01
C LYS A 24 43.81 12.51 -24.31
N ASN A 25 42.66 11.85 -24.15
CA ASN A 25 41.47 12.21 -24.91
C ASN A 25 40.20 11.96 -24.09
N LYS A 26 39.26 12.91 -24.14
CA LYS A 26 37.94 12.86 -23.50
C LYS A 26 37.18 11.60 -23.98
N ARG A 27 36.73 10.78 -23.05
CA ARG A 27 35.54 9.94 -23.22
C ARG A 27 34.68 10.08 -21.98
N GLU A 28 33.42 10.39 -22.23
CA GLU A 28 32.33 10.33 -21.28
C GLU A 28 32.39 8.96 -20.58
N THR A 29 32.52 9.00 -19.25
CA THR A 29 32.34 7.80 -18.44
C THR A 29 30.83 7.59 -18.37
N GLU A 30 30.31 6.72 -19.23
CA GLU A 30 29.08 6.00 -18.93
C GLU A 30 29.31 5.30 -17.59
N SER A 31 28.74 5.88 -16.54
CA SER A 31 28.61 5.22 -15.24
C SER A 31 27.72 4.00 -15.44
N SER A 32 28.35 2.87 -15.75
CA SER A 32 27.72 1.55 -15.68
C SER A 32 27.17 1.40 -14.27
N THR A 33 25.87 1.59 -14.12
CA THR A 33 25.18 1.39 -12.84
C THR A 33 25.07 -0.11 -12.67
N THR A 34 26.05 -0.74 -12.03
CA THR A 34 25.94 -2.12 -11.58
C THR A 34 24.88 -2.13 -10.48
N LYS A 35 23.61 -2.33 -10.86
CA LYS A 35 22.50 -2.46 -9.92
C LYS A 35 22.68 -3.78 -9.18
N GLU A 36 23.02 -3.71 -7.89
CA GLU A 36 22.96 -4.87 -7.02
C GLU A 36 21.52 -5.42 -7.04
N PRO A 37 21.32 -6.73 -7.28
CA PRO A 37 20.00 -7.33 -7.45
C PRO A 37 19.03 -6.97 -6.31
N GLY A 38 19.50 -6.99 -5.05
CA GLY A 38 18.67 -6.70 -3.87
C GLY A 38 18.08 -5.28 -3.84
N LYS A 39 18.85 -4.26 -4.24
CA LYS A 39 18.37 -2.86 -4.29
C LYS A 39 17.38 -2.63 -5.42
N PHE A 40 17.50 -3.38 -6.52
CA PHE A 40 16.53 -3.33 -7.62
C PHE A 40 15.19 -3.92 -7.19
N TYR A 41 15.17 -5.06 -6.50
CA TYR A 41 13.94 -5.67 -5.96
C TYR A 41 13.21 -4.73 -4.99
N GLN A 42 13.93 -4.11 -4.05
CA GLN A 42 13.33 -3.16 -3.10
C GLN A 42 12.77 -1.90 -3.79
N HIS A 43 13.49 -1.37 -4.77
CA HIS A 43 13.00 -0.23 -5.55
C HIS A 43 11.74 -0.58 -6.35
N GLU A 44 11.67 -1.77 -6.94
CA GLU A 44 10.48 -2.22 -7.67
C GLU A 44 9.30 -2.44 -6.73
N PHE A 45 9.54 -3.11 -5.60
CA PHE A 45 8.54 -3.33 -4.54
C PHE A 45 7.94 -2.00 -4.07
N ARG A 46 8.79 -1.01 -3.77
CA ARG A 46 8.36 0.32 -3.37
C ARG A 46 7.56 1.03 -4.47
N ARG A 47 8.01 0.96 -5.73
CA ARG A 47 7.27 1.55 -6.85
C ARG A 47 5.88 0.93 -6.99
N ARG A 48 5.77 -0.38 -6.77
CA ARG A 48 4.50 -1.10 -6.76
C ARG A 48 3.65 -0.66 -5.58
N LEU A 49 4.22 -0.51 -4.39
CA LEU A 49 3.51 -0.01 -3.21
C LEU A 49 2.99 1.42 -3.41
N ASP A 50 3.78 2.31 -4.01
CA ASP A 50 3.36 3.66 -4.40
C ASP A 50 2.23 3.64 -5.44
N ALA A 51 2.15 2.58 -6.26
CA ALA A 51 1.11 2.37 -7.26
C ALA A 51 -0.14 1.65 -6.72
N VAL A 52 -0.02 0.92 -5.60
CA VAL A 52 -1.15 0.35 -4.85
C VAL A 52 -1.95 1.43 -4.17
N ASN A 53 -1.34 2.59 -3.87
CA ASN A 53 -2.04 3.74 -3.33
C ASN A 53 -3.18 4.12 -4.31
N PRO A 54 -4.43 3.80 -3.98
CA PRO A 54 -5.47 3.62 -4.95
C PRO A 54 -6.04 4.97 -5.37
N GLY A 55 -5.34 5.81 -6.13
CA GLY A 55 -5.85 7.14 -6.55
C GLY A 55 -6.23 8.10 -5.40
N LEU A 56 -6.05 7.68 -4.16
CA LEU A 56 -6.43 8.34 -2.92
C LEU A 56 -5.17 8.89 -2.23
N LYS A 57 -4.30 9.46 -3.05
CA LYS A 57 -3.07 10.15 -2.66
C LYS A 57 -3.35 11.27 -1.66
N ASP A 58 -4.60 11.71 -1.60
CA ASP A 58 -5.03 12.80 -0.77
C ASP A 58 -6.42 12.53 -0.13
N PRO A 59 -6.49 12.12 1.13
CA PRO A 59 -7.64 12.14 2.00
C PRO A 59 -8.12 13.52 2.29
N SER A 60 -7.33 14.58 2.13
CA SER A 60 -7.96 15.90 2.09
C SER A 60 -8.79 16.03 0.82
N ALA A 61 -8.43 15.36 -0.29
CA ALA A 61 -9.31 15.23 -1.46
C ALA A 61 -10.45 14.23 -1.25
N ILE A 62 -10.30 13.17 -0.45
CA ILE A 62 -11.44 12.32 -0.04
C ILE A 62 -12.35 13.09 0.90
N ILE A 63 -11.84 13.66 1.98
CA ILE A 63 -12.55 14.51 2.94
C ILE A 63 -13.26 15.62 2.16
N SER A 64 -12.54 16.36 1.30
CA SER A 64 -13.14 17.40 0.46
C SER A 64 -14.17 16.82 -0.50
N LEU A 65 -13.93 15.64 -1.09
CA LEU A 65 -14.88 14.99 -1.99
C LEU A 65 -16.13 14.53 -1.23
N LEU A 66 -15.99 13.99 -0.03
CA LEU A 66 -17.06 13.53 0.86
C LEU A 66 -17.85 14.72 1.43
N GLU A 67 -17.18 15.78 1.86
CA GLU A 67 -17.80 17.05 2.22
C GLU A 67 -18.53 17.67 1.01
N SER A 68 -17.89 17.65 -0.16
CA SER A 68 -18.49 18.21 -1.38
C SER A 68 -19.62 17.35 -1.95
N THR A 69 -19.62 16.04 -1.68
CA THR A 69 -20.74 15.17 -2.05
C THR A 69 -22.02 15.58 -1.34
N GLY A 70 -21.94 16.12 -0.13
CA GLY A 70 -23.12 16.39 0.71
C GLY A 70 -23.68 15.14 1.41
N ALA A 71 -23.08 13.97 1.13
CA ALA A 71 -23.54 12.68 1.60
C ALA A 71 -23.72 12.69 3.12
N GLU A 72 -24.75 12.04 3.62
CA GLU A 72 -24.92 11.92 5.06
C GLU A 72 -23.86 11.00 5.68
N PHE A 73 -23.48 11.30 6.93
CA PHE A 73 -22.59 10.43 7.70
C PHE A 73 -23.27 9.08 7.96
N LEU A 74 -22.62 7.99 7.57
CA LEU A 74 -23.09 6.61 7.78
C LEU A 74 -22.27 5.95 8.91
N PRO A 75 -22.78 5.90 10.15
CA PRO A 75 -22.05 5.37 11.30
C PRO A 75 -21.70 3.88 11.16
N ASP A 76 -22.54 3.12 10.45
CA ASP A 76 -22.40 1.67 10.28
C ASP A 76 -21.22 1.27 9.38
N LEU A 77 -20.63 2.23 8.65
CA LEU A 77 -19.43 1.98 7.86
C LEU A 77 -18.17 1.86 8.73
N ILE A 78 -18.15 2.45 9.93
CA ILE A 78 -16.98 2.44 10.82
C ILE A 78 -16.75 1.06 11.41
N ASN A 79 -15.50 0.59 11.44
CA ASN A 79 -15.15 -0.64 12.15
C ASN A 79 -15.24 -0.44 13.67
N ASN A 80 -16.28 -1.05 14.27
CA ASN A 80 -16.52 -1.07 15.71
C ASN A 80 -16.41 -2.46 16.34
N SER A 81 -15.70 -3.42 15.70
CA SER A 81 -15.64 -4.83 16.12
C SER A 81 -15.25 -5.05 17.59
N GLY A 82 -14.51 -4.12 18.19
CA GLY A 82 -14.02 -4.22 19.56
C GLY A 82 -12.99 -5.35 19.75
N LEU A 83 -12.50 -5.94 18.65
CA LEU A 83 -11.56 -7.06 18.64
C LEU A 83 -10.09 -6.62 18.69
N ASP A 84 -9.82 -5.40 19.16
CA ASP A 84 -8.47 -4.81 19.24
C ASP A 84 -7.48 -5.75 19.92
N SER A 85 -7.91 -6.47 20.96
CA SER A 85 -7.06 -7.42 21.68
C SER A 85 -6.63 -8.62 20.85
N ILE A 86 -7.45 -9.07 19.90
CA ILE A 86 -7.14 -10.18 19.00
C ILE A 86 -6.11 -9.73 17.97
N TYR A 87 -6.29 -8.54 17.38
CA TYR A 87 -5.34 -8.00 16.40
C TYR A 87 -3.94 -7.82 17.01
N LEU A 88 -3.85 -7.51 18.31
CA LEU A 88 -2.59 -7.31 19.01
C LEU A 88 -1.80 -8.61 19.26
N LEU A 89 -2.40 -9.79 19.04
CA LEU A 89 -1.70 -11.07 19.19
C LEU A 89 -0.61 -11.22 18.12
N ASP A 90 -0.87 -10.75 16.89
CA ASP A 90 0.00 -10.91 15.74
C ASP A 90 0.30 -9.57 15.04
N SER A 91 1.55 -9.37 14.60
CA SER A 91 1.95 -8.10 13.96
C SER A 91 1.37 -7.94 12.55
N ALA A 92 1.11 -9.01 11.82
CA ALA A 92 0.46 -8.92 10.51
C ALA A 92 -1.01 -8.53 10.66
N ALA A 93 -1.72 -9.15 11.61
CA ALA A 93 -3.09 -8.78 11.98
C ALA A 93 -3.20 -7.32 12.44
N ALA A 94 -2.25 -6.86 13.28
CA ALA A 94 -2.18 -5.47 13.72
C ALA A 94 -1.92 -4.50 12.55
N ALA A 95 -1.04 -4.85 11.61
CA ALA A 95 -0.72 -4.00 10.47
C ALA A 95 -1.92 -3.81 9.52
N VAL A 96 -2.57 -4.90 9.11
CA VAL A 96 -3.73 -4.81 8.20
C VAL A 96 -4.91 -4.09 8.85
N ASN A 97 -5.19 -4.35 10.13
CA ASN A 97 -6.25 -3.63 10.84
C ASN A 97 -5.89 -2.16 11.08
N LEU A 98 -4.62 -1.82 11.31
CA LEU A 98 -4.22 -0.42 11.41
C LEU A 98 -4.58 0.37 10.15
N GLY A 99 -4.45 -0.23 8.95
CA GLY A 99 -4.87 0.40 7.70
C GLY A 99 -6.35 0.75 7.68
N ILE A 100 -7.21 -0.18 8.10
CA ILE A 100 -8.67 0.02 8.23
C ILE A 100 -8.97 1.16 9.21
N TYR A 101 -8.37 1.09 10.41
CA TYR A 101 -8.58 2.07 11.46
C TYR A 101 -8.16 3.50 11.06
N THR A 102 -7.12 3.63 10.23
CA THR A 102 -6.66 4.91 9.71
C THR A 102 -7.66 5.53 8.73
N VAL A 103 -8.28 4.72 7.87
CA VAL A 103 -9.30 5.21 6.94
C VAL A 103 -10.57 5.62 7.69
N ASP A 104 -10.99 4.81 8.67
CA ASP A 104 -12.12 5.16 9.55
C ASP A 104 -11.86 6.48 10.30
N LEU A 105 -10.66 6.67 10.83
CA LEU A 105 -10.28 7.91 11.51
C LEU A 105 -10.40 9.12 10.58
N VAL A 106 -9.94 9.00 9.34
CA VAL A 106 -10.07 10.04 8.32
C VAL A 106 -11.55 10.34 8.03
N TYR A 107 -12.39 9.31 7.89
CA TYR A 107 -13.83 9.49 7.65
C TYR A 107 -14.51 10.21 8.82
N LEU A 108 -14.20 9.82 10.07
CA LEU A 108 -14.73 10.47 11.26
C LEU A 108 -14.31 11.94 11.35
N ILE A 109 -13.07 12.25 10.97
CA ILE A 109 -12.58 13.63 10.90
C ILE A 109 -13.32 14.43 9.82
N ALA A 110 -13.57 13.84 8.64
CA ALA A 110 -14.28 14.48 7.53
C ALA A 110 -15.69 14.94 7.91
N TYR A 111 -16.35 14.21 8.81
CA TYR A 111 -17.72 14.45 9.25
C TYR A 111 -17.82 15.09 10.63
N ASP A 112 -16.72 15.68 11.11
CA ASP A 112 -16.60 16.33 12.43
C ASP A 112 -17.06 15.46 13.62
N LYS A 113 -16.90 14.13 13.51
CA LYS A 113 -17.27 13.16 14.56
C LYS A 113 -16.15 13.02 15.60
N ASN A 114 -15.81 14.13 16.26
CA ASN A 114 -14.62 14.27 17.10
C ASN A 114 -14.49 13.21 18.21
N GLU A 115 -15.56 12.94 18.96
CA GLU A 115 -15.54 11.94 20.04
C GLU A 115 -15.27 10.53 19.52
N MET A 116 -15.89 10.16 18.39
CA MET A 116 -15.66 8.87 17.73
C MET A 116 -14.24 8.79 17.17
N ALA A 117 -13.74 9.89 16.58
CA ALA A 117 -12.38 9.98 16.06
C ALA A 117 -11.33 9.79 17.18
N ASP A 118 -11.56 10.33 18.37
CA ASP A 118 -10.66 10.14 19.52
C ASP A 118 -10.59 8.67 19.96
N VAL A 119 -11.73 7.98 19.99
CA VAL A 119 -11.79 6.54 20.27
C VAL A 119 -11.03 5.76 19.20
N GLN A 120 -11.26 6.07 17.93
CA GLN A 120 -10.62 5.38 16.80
C GLN A 120 -9.10 5.61 16.78
N LEU A 121 -8.65 6.84 17.04
CA LEU A 121 -7.23 7.17 17.18
C LEU A 121 -6.57 6.39 18.32
N SER A 122 -7.25 6.24 19.46
CA SER A 122 -6.72 5.48 20.60
C SER A 122 -6.49 4.00 20.23
N LYS A 123 -7.42 3.40 19.48
CA LYS A 123 -7.29 2.02 18.98
C LYS A 123 -6.19 1.90 17.93
N ALA A 124 -6.16 2.81 16.94
CA ALA A 124 -5.11 2.88 15.93
C ALA A 124 -3.72 2.98 16.57
N ARG A 125 -3.55 3.77 17.63
CA ARG A 125 -2.28 3.89 18.36
C ARG A 125 -1.81 2.58 18.98
N LYS A 126 -2.71 1.76 19.52
CA LYS A 126 -2.35 0.45 20.08
C LYS A 126 -1.84 -0.49 18.99
N LEU A 127 -2.52 -0.51 17.84
CA LEU A 127 -2.11 -1.32 16.69
C LEU A 127 -0.77 -0.81 16.10
N ALA A 128 -0.59 0.51 16.03
CA ALA A 128 0.66 1.13 15.61
C ALA A 128 1.81 0.76 16.55
N ASP A 129 1.59 0.71 17.86
CA ASP A 129 2.59 0.31 18.85
C ASP A 129 3.10 -1.11 18.64
N LYS A 130 2.20 -2.04 18.33
CA LYS A 130 2.54 -3.43 18.02
C LYS A 130 3.50 -3.57 16.83
N ILE A 131 3.50 -2.61 15.90
CA ILE A 131 4.36 -2.61 14.72
C ILE A 131 5.46 -1.53 14.75
N GLY A 132 5.68 -0.87 15.89
CA GLY A 132 6.74 0.14 16.06
C GLY A 132 6.44 1.51 15.42
N ALA A 133 5.16 1.79 15.15
CA ALA A 133 4.67 2.92 14.37
C ALA A 133 3.97 4.03 15.19
N THR A 134 3.94 3.92 16.52
CA THR A 134 3.15 4.81 17.40
C THR A 134 3.42 6.30 17.18
N HIS A 135 4.67 6.64 16.83
CA HIS A 135 5.11 8.02 16.57
C HIS A 135 4.37 8.69 15.42
N LEU A 136 3.77 7.92 14.51
CA LEU A 136 2.99 8.45 13.38
C LEU A 136 1.57 8.85 13.79
N TYR A 137 1.08 8.33 14.91
CA TYR A 137 -0.27 8.53 15.43
C TYR A 137 -0.26 9.36 16.73
N ASP A 138 0.67 10.32 16.84
CA ASP A 138 0.70 11.25 17.97
C ASP A 138 -0.57 12.13 18.03
N HIS A 139 -0.87 12.75 19.18
CA HIS A 139 -2.05 13.64 19.31
C HIS A 139 -1.98 14.87 18.38
N GLY A 140 -0.79 15.25 17.92
CA GLY A 140 -0.63 16.31 16.93
C GLY A 140 -1.16 15.92 15.55
N MET A 141 -1.26 14.62 15.25
CA MET A 141 -1.74 14.09 13.99
C MET A 141 -3.18 14.48 13.69
N TYR A 142 -4.05 14.50 14.70
CA TYR A 142 -5.44 14.93 14.56
C TYR A 142 -5.55 16.39 14.12
N ASN A 143 -4.81 17.29 14.77
CA ASN A 143 -4.72 18.68 14.35
C ASN A 143 -4.03 18.81 13.00
N ARG A 144 -3.06 17.95 12.68
CA ARG A 144 -2.44 17.92 11.35
C ARG A 144 -3.45 17.55 10.27
N TYR A 145 -4.30 16.52 10.42
CA TYR A 145 -5.34 16.20 9.42
C TYR A 145 -6.44 17.26 9.32
N ARG A 146 -6.80 17.89 10.44
CA ARG A 146 -7.82 18.96 10.45
C ARG A 146 -7.32 20.31 9.93
N GLN A 147 -6.08 20.69 10.25
CA GLN A 147 -5.55 22.04 9.98
C GLN A 147 -4.65 22.09 8.75
N ALA A 148 -4.16 20.96 8.28
CA ALA A 148 -3.28 20.87 7.13
C ALA A 148 -3.71 19.68 6.28
N GLY A 149 -3.69 19.83 4.96
CA GLY A 149 -3.86 18.71 4.02
C GLY A 149 -2.69 17.72 4.11
N VAL A 150 -2.47 17.08 5.26
CA VAL A 150 -1.44 16.07 5.45
C VAL A 150 -1.96 14.77 4.86
N HIS A 151 -1.35 14.38 3.76
CA HIS A 151 -1.69 13.21 2.97
C HIS A 151 -1.26 11.88 3.66
N PRO A 152 -1.87 10.70 3.42
CA PRO A 152 -1.41 9.34 3.64
C PRO A 152 -0.13 9.11 2.92
N ASP A 153 0.11 9.80 1.80
CA ASP A 153 1.43 9.90 1.20
C ASP A 153 2.45 10.33 2.26
N THR A 154 2.07 11.08 3.29
CA THR A 154 2.92 11.42 4.44
C THR A 154 3.11 10.24 5.40
N LEU A 155 2.06 9.49 5.75
CA LEU A 155 2.18 8.29 6.59
C LEU A 155 2.98 7.20 5.87
N ILE A 156 2.61 6.87 4.63
CA ILE A 156 3.31 5.93 3.73
C ILE A 156 4.74 6.39 3.47
N LYS A 157 5.01 7.70 3.27
CA LYS A 157 6.38 8.23 3.16
C LYS A 157 7.15 8.14 4.46
N TYR A 158 6.53 8.38 5.60
CA TYR A 158 7.21 8.23 6.89
C TYR A 158 7.52 6.77 7.19
N PHE A 159 6.59 5.88 6.87
CA PHE A 159 6.76 4.45 6.94
C PHE A 159 7.87 3.95 5.99
N SER A 160 7.85 4.39 4.73
CA SER A 160 8.91 4.13 3.77
C SER A 160 10.27 4.69 4.22
N LYS A 161 10.28 5.89 4.81
CA LYS A 161 11.49 6.51 5.36
C LYS A 161 12.01 5.77 6.60
N ALA A 162 11.12 5.27 7.45
CA ALA A 162 11.49 4.42 8.57
C ALA A 162 12.11 3.11 8.06
N ALA A 163 11.59 2.53 6.96
CA ALA A 163 12.22 1.39 6.30
C ALA A 163 13.62 1.68 5.77
N GLU A 164 13.78 2.80 5.07
CA GLU A 164 15.08 3.27 4.55
C GLU A 164 16.10 3.48 5.68
N GLN A 165 15.66 3.97 6.84
CA GLN A 165 16.53 4.21 7.98
C GLN A 165 16.95 2.91 8.70
N MET A 166 16.21 1.81 8.51
CA MET A 166 16.48 0.48 9.10
C MET A 166 17.24 -0.47 8.15
N GLU A 167 17.69 0.02 6.98
CA GLU A 167 18.20 -0.75 5.84
C GLU A 167 19.59 -1.42 6.05
N HIS A 168 20.19 -1.28 7.24
CA HIS A 168 21.44 -1.97 7.59
C HIS A 168 21.23 -3.30 8.33
N GLU A 169 20.00 -3.71 8.60
CA GLU A 169 19.66 -4.93 9.32
C GLU A 169 18.61 -5.75 8.53
N TYR A 170 18.60 -7.08 8.75
CA TYR A 170 17.63 -8.04 8.17
C TYR A 170 16.14 -7.67 8.41
N SER A 171 15.87 -6.63 9.21
CA SER A 171 14.60 -5.94 9.49
C SER A 171 13.88 -5.36 8.27
N SER A 172 14.52 -5.19 7.10
CA SER A 172 13.88 -4.55 5.95
C SER A 172 12.70 -5.34 5.35
N MET A 173 12.77 -6.68 5.25
CA MET A 173 11.70 -7.47 4.64
C MET A 173 10.47 -7.60 5.53
N GLN A 174 10.65 -7.77 6.84
CA GLN A 174 9.54 -7.84 7.79
C GLN A 174 8.75 -6.52 7.81
N LEU A 175 9.45 -5.39 7.76
CA LEU A 175 8.81 -4.10 7.73
C LEU A 175 8.09 -3.83 6.40
N LEU A 176 8.67 -4.23 5.26
CA LEU A 176 7.99 -4.18 3.96
C LEU A 176 6.71 -5.04 3.96
N ARG A 177 6.75 -6.22 4.60
CA ARG A 177 5.56 -7.06 4.80
C ARG A 177 4.50 -6.32 5.62
N LEU A 178 4.87 -5.74 6.77
CA LEU A 178 3.93 -4.96 7.59
C LEU A 178 3.35 -3.76 6.83
N TYR A 179 4.14 -3.08 5.99
CA TYR A 179 3.62 -1.97 5.17
C TYR A 179 2.67 -2.38 4.07
N THR A 180 2.95 -3.47 3.37
CA THR A 180 2.01 -3.98 2.38
C THR A 180 0.70 -4.40 3.05
N LEU A 181 0.77 -5.01 4.24
CA LEU A 181 -0.44 -5.37 5.00
C LEU A 181 -1.22 -4.12 5.44
N PHE A 182 -0.54 -3.09 5.95
CA PHE A 182 -1.15 -1.79 6.25
C PHE A 182 -1.83 -1.19 5.01
N ALA A 183 -1.14 -1.13 3.88
CA ALA A 183 -1.69 -0.63 2.62
C ALA A 183 -2.87 -1.47 2.12
N THR A 184 -2.86 -2.78 2.39
CA THR A 184 -3.97 -3.69 2.07
C THR A 184 -5.22 -3.34 2.86
N GLY A 185 -5.07 -3.10 4.17
CA GLY A 185 -6.18 -2.63 5.01
C GLY A 185 -6.74 -1.29 4.56
N GLU A 186 -5.87 -0.33 4.25
CA GLU A 186 -6.29 0.96 3.69
C GLU A 186 -7.04 0.80 2.36
N PHE A 187 -6.54 -0.05 1.47
CA PHE A 187 -7.13 -0.29 0.15
C PHE A 187 -8.54 -0.85 0.27
N ILE A 188 -8.72 -1.88 1.09
CA ILE A 188 -10.02 -2.52 1.34
C ILE A 188 -11.00 -1.52 1.96
N GLU A 189 -10.58 -0.77 2.98
CA GLU A 189 -11.48 0.13 3.69
C GLU A 189 -11.89 1.33 2.82
N LYS A 190 -10.95 1.91 2.07
CA LYS A 190 -11.24 3.01 1.15
C LYS A 190 -12.26 2.60 0.09
N LEU A 191 -12.09 1.42 -0.50
CA LEU A 191 -13.02 0.89 -1.49
C LEU A 191 -14.37 0.56 -0.86
N HIS A 192 -14.38 -0.09 0.30
CA HIS A 192 -15.62 -0.39 1.02
C HIS A 192 -16.40 0.89 1.32
N LEU A 193 -15.75 1.92 1.86
CA LEU A 193 -16.36 3.19 2.22
C LEU A 193 -16.90 3.92 0.99
N THR A 194 -16.07 4.12 -0.04
CA THR A 194 -16.46 4.89 -1.23
C THR A 194 -17.54 4.19 -2.04
N SER A 195 -17.47 2.86 -2.19
CA SER A 195 -18.50 2.09 -2.87
C SER A 195 -19.80 2.03 -2.08
N SER A 196 -19.74 1.92 -0.74
CA SER A 196 -20.95 1.94 0.10
C SER A 196 -21.65 3.29 0.06
N LEU A 197 -20.91 4.39 0.01
CA LEU A 197 -21.50 5.72 -0.14
C LEU A 197 -22.23 5.86 -1.48
N LEU A 198 -21.64 5.35 -2.57
CA LEU A 198 -22.29 5.35 -3.89
C LEU A 198 -23.61 4.55 -3.90
N ILE A 199 -23.72 3.47 -3.10
CA ILE A 199 -24.98 2.71 -2.94
C ILE A 199 -26.05 3.53 -2.19
N HIS A 200 -25.66 4.35 -1.22
CA HIS A 200 -26.57 5.11 -0.36
C HIS A 200 -26.77 6.57 -0.82
N ALA A 201 -26.31 6.90 -2.02
CA ALA A 201 -26.48 8.22 -2.63
C ALA A 201 -27.95 8.61 -2.77
N GLU A 202 -28.32 9.83 -2.38
CA GLU A 202 -29.63 10.40 -2.75
C GLU A 202 -29.51 11.22 -4.05
N GLU A 203 -30.63 11.40 -4.79
CA GLU A 203 -30.67 11.95 -6.16
C GLU A 203 -30.06 13.36 -6.38
N HIS A 204 -29.57 14.04 -5.33
CA HIS A 204 -29.14 15.44 -5.34
C HIS A 204 -27.63 15.65 -5.56
N GLU A 205 -26.83 14.59 -5.68
CA GLU A 205 -25.38 14.67 -5.48
C GLU A 205 -24.54 14.28 -6.73
N ARG A 206 -25.09 14.49 -7.93
CA ARG A 206 -24.61 13.82 -9.16
C ARG A 206 -23.17 14.11 -9.59
N ASP A 207 -22.65 15.32 -9.44
CA ASP A 207 -21.34 15.69 -10.01
C ASP A 207 -20.15 15.16 -9.18
N TYR A 208 -20.28 15.18 -7.84
CA TYR A 208 -19.24 14.68 -6.95
C TYR A 208 -19.28 13.14 -6.86
N TYR A 209 -20.47 12.55 -6.87
CA TYR A 209 -20.63 11.09 -6.93
C TYR A 209 -20.04 10.49 -8.21
N TRP A 210 -20.11 11.23 -9.33
CA TRP A 210 -19.45 10.82 -10.56
C TRP A 210 -17.93 10.71 -10.38
N THR A 211 -17.34 11.67 -9.66
CA THR A 211 -15.91 11.66 -9.34
C THR A 211 -15.55 10.49 -8.43
N VAL A 212 -16.34 10.22 -7.38
CA VAL A 212 -16.16 9.04 -6.51
C VAL A 212 -16.24 7.75 -7.31
N MET A 213 -17.24 7.62 -8.20
CA MET A 213 -17.44 6.45 -9.05
C MET A 213 -16.24 6.21 -9.98
N LEU A 214 -15.74 7.25 -10.65
CA LEU A 214 -14.55 7.14 -11.49
C LEU A 214 -13.32 6.71 -10.69
N LEU A 215 -13.15 7.23 -9.47
CA LEU A 215 -12.05 6.82 -8.60
C LEU A 215 -12.17 5.34 -8.24
N VAL A 216 -13.35 4.83 -7.93
CA VAL A 216 -13.56 3.40 -7.65
C VAL A 216 -13.22 2.55 -8.88
N PHE A 217 -13.72 2.90 -10.06
CA PHE A 217 -13.50 2.11 -11.29
C PHE A 217 -12.03 2.11 -11.76
N GLN A 218 -11.23 3.09 -11.36
CA GLN A 218 -9.81 3.15 -11.70
C GLN A 218 -8.92 2.25 -10.83
N GLN A 219 -9.49 1.51 -9.87
CA GLN A 219 -8.71 0.73 -8.91
C GLN A 219 -8.25 -0.65 -9.37
N GLU A 220 -8.67 -1.12 -10.55
CA GLU A 220 -8.25 -2.41 -11.11
C GLU A 220 -6.72 -2.55 -11.12
N ARG A 221 -6.01 -1.53 -11.62
CA ARG A 221 -4.54 -1.55 -11.68
C ARG A 221 -3.89 -1.52 -10.30
N ALA A 222 -4.47 -0.80 -9.35
CA ALA A 222 -3.97 -0.73 -7.99
C ALA A 222 -4.14 -2.08 -7.27
N LEU A 223 -5.31 -2.73 -7.45
CA LEU A 223 -5.59 -4.09 -6.97
C LEU A 223 -4.59 -5.09 -7.55
N ASP A 224 -4.30 -5.02 -8.85
CA ASP A 224 -3.28 -5.84 -9.49
C ASP A 224 -1.91 -5.72 -8.84
N GLN A 225 -1.47 -4.49 -8.57
CA GLN A 225 -0.18 -4.29 -7.90
C GLN A 225 -0.21 -4.83 -6.47
N LEU A 226 -1.34 -4.72 -5.78
CA LEU A 226 -1.47 -5.16 -4.40
C LEU A 226 -1.43 -6.68 -4.29
N ILE A 227 -2.14 -7.38 -5.18
CA ILE A 227 -2.10 -8.84 -5.30
C ILE A 227 -0.65 -9.30 -5.55
N LEU A 228 0.08 -8.65 -6.45
CA LEU A 228 1.48 -8.98 -6.72
C LEU A 228 2.39 -8.76 -5.50
N LEU A 229 2.18 -7.69 -4.72
CA LEU A 229 2.94 -7.45 -3.50
C LEU A 229 2.60 -8.47 -2.41
N LEU A 230 1.33 -8.80 -2.23
CA LEU A 230 0.88 -9.80 -1.27
C LEU A 230 1.46 -11.17 -1.58
N ASP A 231 1.49 -11.55 -2.86
CA ASP A 231 2.10 -12.80 -3.33
C ASP A 231 3.62 -12.85 -3.06
N GLN A 232 4.29 -11.69 -3.12
CA GLN A 232 5.73 -11.58 -2.85
C GLN A 232 6.10 -11.64 -1.36
N ILE A 233 5.21 -11.22 -0.45
CA ILE A 233 5.50 -11.15 1.00
C ILE A 233 4.93 -12.30 1.81
N ARG A 234 3.98 -13.05 1.25
CA ARG A 234 3.33 -14.15 1.96
C ARG A 234 4.27 -15.34 2.08
N GLU A 235 4.21 -16.03 3.22
CA GLU A 235 4.86 -17.32 3.37
C GLU A 235 4.04 -18.42 2.64
N GLN A 236 4.63 -19.58 2.38
CA GLN A 236 3.93 -20.68 1.69
C GLN A 236 2.62 -21.02 2.42
N GLU A 237 1.51 -21.08 1.67
CA GLU A 237 0.14 -21.38 2.14
C GLU A 237 -0.51 -20.31 3.04
N GLU A 238 0.24 -19.34 3.58
CA GLU A 238 -0.28 -18.27 4.43
C GLU A 238 -1.17 -17.31 3.63
N GLY A 239 -2.47 -17.28 3.93
CA GLY A 239 -3.39 -16.33 3.30
C GLY A 239 -3.94 -16.77 1.94
N ASP A 240 -3.92 -18.08 1.60
CA ASP A 240 -4.45 -18.58 0.31
C ASP A 240 -5.91 -18.19 0.10
N ARG A 241 -6.71 -18.33 1.16
CA ARG A 241 -8.11 -17.91 1.14
C ARG A 241 -8.24 -16.41 0.89
N PHE A 242 -7.38 -15.60 1.50
CA PHE A 242 -7.36 -14.16 1.29
C PHE A 242 -6.98 -13.80 -0.14
N MET A 243 -5.94 -14.43 -0.68
CA MET A 243 -5.53 -14.27 -2.07
C MET A 243 -6.62 -14.69 -3.05
N ALA A 244 -7.35 -15.78 -2.77
CA ALA A 244 -8.51 -16.18 -3.58
C ALA A 244 -9.57 -15.07 -3.61
N MET A 245 -9.97 -14.54 -2.44
CA MET A 245 -10.96 -13.45 -2.37
C MET A 245 -10.51 -12.18 -3.10
N MET A 246 -9.22 -11.82 -3.01
CA MET A 246 -8.65 -10.67 -3.73
C MET A 246 -8.65 -10.90 -5.25
N ASN A 247 -8.40 -12.12 -5.72
CA ASN A 247 -8.51 -12.47 -7.14
C ASN A 247 -9.97 -12.46 -7.63
N ASP A 248 -10.92 -12.92 -6.81
CA ASP A 248 -12.35 -12.81 -7.13
C ASP A 248 -12.76 -11.34 -7.29
N LEU A 249 -12.33 -10.46 -6.37
CA LEU A 249 -12.54 -9.02 -6.49
C LEU A 249 -11.94 -8.45 -7.77
N LYS A 250 -10.74 -8.91 -8.15
CA LYS A 250 -10.09 -8.49 -9.40
C LYS A 250 -10.91 -8.87 -10.62
N LEU A 251 -11.50 -10.07 -10.66
CA LEU A 251 -12.34 -10.49 -11.78
C LEU A 251 -13.58 -9.60 -11.91
N ILE A 252 -14.21 -9.21 -10.80
CA ILE A 252 -15.33 -8.27 -10.80
C ILE A 252 -14.90 -6.92 -11.37
N PHE A 253 -13.75 -6.39 -10.95
CA PHE A 253 -13.21 -5.14 -11.50
C PHE A 253 -12.97 -5.23 -13.01
N MET A 254 -12.35 -6.32 -13.50
CA MET A 254 -12.08 -6.53 -14.92
C MET A 254 -13.37 -6.57 -15.76
N GLU A 255 -14.44 -7.17 -15.22
CA GLU A 255 -15.74 -7.22 -15.89
C GLU A 255 -16.41 -5.84 -15.89
N MET A 256 -16.40 -5.15 -14.74
CA MET A 256 -16.93 -3.79 -14.63
C MET A 256 -16.21 -2.79 -15.51
N THR A 257 -14.89 -2.91 -15.70
CA THR A 257 -14.08 -1.98 -16.52
C THR A 257 -14.13 -2.30 -18.01
N ASP A 258 -14.80 -3.38 -18.44
CA ASP A 258 -15.13 -3.58 -19.84
C ASP A 258 -15.95 -2.38 -20.33
N SER A 259 -15.45 -1.73 -21.38
CA SER A 259 -16.03 -0.54 -22.00
C SER A 259 -17.55 -0.61 -22.24
N ARG A 260 -18.10 -1.80 -22.45
CA ARG A 260 -19.54 -2.02 -22.64
C ARG A 260 -20.32 -1.83 -21.33
N GLU A 261 -19.85 -2.42 -20.25
CA GLU A 261 -20.48 -2.31 -18.92
C GLU A 261 -20.32 -0.89 -18.37
N LEU A 262 -19.11 -0.31 -18.44
CA LEU A 262 -18.86 1.07 -18.01
C LEU A 262 -19.75 2.10 -18.69
N SER A 263 -20.08 1.90 -19.98
CA SER A 263 -20.90 2.85 -20.74
C SER A 263 -22.36 2.91 -20.25
N GLY A 264 -22.82 1.86 -19.56
CA GLY A 264 -24.17 1.77 -19.00
C GLY A 264 -24.29 2.29 -17.58
N ILE A 265 -23.18 2.44 -16.84
CA ILE A 265 -23.18 2.81 -15.42
C ILE A 265 -22.99 4.32 -15.24
N ASN A 266 -23.86 4.93 -14.44
CA ASN A 266 -23.78 6.33 -14.05
C ASN A 266 -24.34 6.51 -12.64
N THR A 267 -24.26 7.73 -12.10
CA THR A 267 -24.66 8.03 -10.73
C THR A 267 -26.14 7.79 -10.41
N GLN A 268 -27.02 7.69 -11.41
CA GLN A 268 -28.45 7.42 -11.21
C GLN A 268 -28.76 5.93 -11.09
N ASN A 269 -27.94 5.06 -11.69
CA ASN A 269 -28.22 3.62 -11.76
C ASN A 269 -27.13 2.75 -11.13
N ILE A 270 -26.01 3.34 -10.67
CA ILE A 270 -24.91 2.60 -10.05
C ILE A 270 -25.38 1.78 -8.84
N ALA A 271 -26.29 2.35 -8.04
CA ALA A 271 -26.87 1.66 -6.91
C ALA A 271 -27.69 0.44 -7.35
N GLU A 272 -28.25 0.40 -8.55
CA GLU A 272 -29.04 -0.72 -9.07
C GLU A 272 -28.21 -1.69 -9.93
N ASN A 273 -26.99 -1.31 -10.30
CA ASN A 273 -26.13 -2.12 -11.15
C ASN A 273 -25.68 -3.39 -10.41
N GLN A 274 -25.95 -4.55 -11.03
CA GLN A 274 -25.69 -5.84 -10.42
C GLN A 274 -24.20 -6.08 -10.14
N LEU A 275 -23.32 -5.83 -11.12
CA LEU A 275 -21.87 -6.01 -10.97
C LEU A 275 -21.30 -5.10 -9.88
N PHE A 276 -21.77 -3.85 -9.80
CA PHE A 276 -21.35 -2.94 -8.74
C PHE A 276 -21.78 -3.43 -7.35
N ARG A 277 -23.00 -3.96 -7.21
CA ARG A 277 -23.44 -4.58 -5.95
C ARG A 277 -22.61 -5.80 -5.59
N GLU A 278 -22.30 -6.66 -6.55
CA GLU A 278 -21.43 -7.82 -6.36
C GLU A 278 -20.02 -7.39 -5.89
N MET A 279 -19.46 -6.31 -6.45
CA MET A 279 -18.20 -5.72 -6.00
C MET A 279 -18.29 -5.23 -4.54
N VAL A 280 -19.35 -4.48 -4.19
CA VAL A 280 -19.57 -3.98 -2.83
C VAL A 280 -19.72 -5.12 -1.83
N GLU A 281 -20.45 -6.18 -2.19
CA GLU A 281 -20.63 -7.38 -1.36
C GLU A 281 -19.30 -8.12 -1.16
N GLN A 282 -18.51 -8.31 -2.22
CA GLN A 282 -17.20 -8.95 -2.14
C GLN A 282 -16.23 -8.13 -1.28
N LEU A 283 -16.23 -6.80 -1.39
CA LEU A 283 -15.46 -5.92 -0.51
C LEU A 283 -15.89 -6.07 0.95
N GLY A 284 -17.21 -6.11 1.21
CA GLY A 284 -17.76 -6.35 2.54
C GLY A 284 -17.32 -7.70 3.13
N TYR A 285 -17.32 -8.75 2.31
CA TYR A 285 -16.87 -10.09 2.71
C TYR A 285 -15.37 -10.11 3.04
N ILE A 286 -14.52 -9.53 2.18
CA ILE A 286 -13.08 -9.40 2.42
C ILE A 286 -12.81 -8.60 3.69
N ARG A 287 -13.45 -7.44 3.84
CA ARG A 287 -13.33 -6.59 5.04
C ARG A 287 -13.70 -7.35 6.29
N ASN A 288 -14.85 -8.03 6.29
CA ASN A 288 -15.32 -8.81 7.42
C ASN A 288 -14.35 -9.93 7.81
N TRP A 289 -13.73 -10.57 6.83
CA TRP A 289 -12.69 -11.57 7.07
C TRP A 289 -11.45 -10.98 7.76
N VAL A 290 -11.05 -9.75 7.40
CA VAL A 290 -9.90 -9.05 8.01
C VAL A 290 -10.21 -8.59 9.44
N ILE A 291 -11.40 -8.04 9.69
CA ILE A 291 -11.76 -7.46 10.99
C ILE A 291 -12.33 -8.50 11.96
N HIS A 292 -12.78 -9.66 11.49
CA HIS A 292 -13.19 -10.79 12.34
C HIS A 292 -12.33 -12.03 12.04
N PRO A 293 -11.02 -11.98 12.35
CA PRO A 293 -10.18 -13.16 12.18
C PRO A 293 -10.74 -14.27 13.07
N THR A 294 -11.15 -15.38 12.45
CA THR A 294 -11.52 -16.59 13.17
C THR A 294 -10.28 -17.14 13.87
N GLU A 295 -10.40 -17.44 15.17
CA GLU A 295 -9.36 -18.08 15.99
C GLU A 295 -8.72 -19.32 15.32
#